data_AF-A0A960YWE1-F1
#
_entry.id   AF-A0A960YWE1-F1
#
_cell.length_a   1.000
_cell.length_b   1.000
_cell.length_c   1.000
_cell.angle_alpha   90.00
_cell.angle_beta   90.00
_cell.angle_gamma   90.00
#
_symmetry.space_group_name_H-M   'P 1'
#
loop_
_entity.id
_entity.type
_entity.pdbx_description
1 polymer ?
#
loop_
_entity_poly.entity_id
_entity_poly.type
_entity_poly.pdbx_seq_one_letter_code
_entity_poly.pdbx_strand_id
1 'polypeptide(L)'
;IKPPGWYPSDGTKPEGFLPIPEVKAEEFVKYDPEVDKSFKAYSLIWFIIVLLISFGFIVFNPRMEFNHKAITGVWIIFSLLIINGILESKFWAWKLEWLRLITTPILMWKLFPYEIPVYTISVIIAFSALFLSKNKSKYNFE
;
A
#
# COMPACT_ATOMS: atom_id res chain seq x y z
N ILE A 1 14.27 -12.63 -21.21
CA ILE A 1 14.79 -11.26 -21.09
C ILE A 1 14.30 -10.50 -22.32
N LYS A 2 13.51 -9.42 -22.16
CA LYS A 2 13.12 -8.58 -23.31
C LYS A 2 14.32 -7.71 -23.70
N PRO A 3 14.65 -7.59 -25.00
CA PRO A 3 15.73 -6.71 -25.41
C PRO A 3 15.37 -5.26 -25.03
N PRO A 4 16.37 -4.41 -24.73
CA PRO A 4 16.14 -2.99 -24.58
C PRO A 4 15.49 -2.42 -25.85
N GLY A 5 14.69 -1.36 -25.71
CA GLY A 5 14.05 -0.68 -26.85
C GLY A 5 15.03 0.01 -27.81
N TRP A 6 16.33 -0.09 -27.54
CA TRP A 6 17.44 0.46 -28.30
C TRP A 6 18.48 -0.63 -28.55
N TYR A 7 19.14 -0.58 -29.71
CA TYR A 7 20.24 -1.49 -30.04
C TYR A 7 21.50 -0.71 -30.43
N PRO A 8 22.69 -1.16 -29.96
CA PRO A 8 23.95 -0.53 -30.30
C PRO A 8 24.32 -0.76 -31.77
N SER A 9 25.18 0.12 -32.30
CA SER A 9 25.82 -0.09 -33.59
C SER A 9 26.72 -1.32 -33.52
N ASP A 10 26.53 -2.28 -34.44
CA ASP A 10 27.31 -3.53 -34.53
C ASP A 10 28.18 -3.54 -35.80
N GLY A 11 28.64 -2.35 -36.24
CA GLY A 11 29.50 -2.14 -37.42
C GLY A 11 28.82 -2.36 -38.78
N THR A 12 27.72 -3.12 -38.83
CA THR A 12 26.94 -3.43 -40.05
C THR A 12 25.57 -2.73 -40.08
N LYS A 13 25.08 -2.25 -38.94
CA LYS A 13 23.83 -1.50 -38.81
C LYS A 13 24.04 -0.27 -37.92
N PRO A 14 23.49 0.91 -38.29
CA PRO A 14 23.53 2.08 -37.44
C PRO A 14 22.75 1.84 -36.15
N GLU A 15 23.18 2.49 -35.07
CA GLU A 15 22.46 2.54 -33.80
C GLU A 15 21.02 3.03 -34.00
N GLY A 16 20.08 2.47 -33.24
CA GLY A 16 18.67 2.77 -33.46
C GLY A 16 17.75 2.25 -32.38
N PHE A 17 16.49 2.63 -32.51
CA PHE A 17 15.42 2.16 -31.63
C PHE A 17 14.62 1.08 -32.34
N LEU A 18 14.11 0.12 -31.55
CA LEU A 18 13.11 -0.80 -32.06
C LEU A 18 11.88 0.00 -32.49
N PRO A 19 11.28 -0.28 -33.65
CA PRO A 19 10.06 0.39 -34.07
C PRO A 19 8.99 0.18 -32.99
N ILE A 20 8.42 1.29 -32.52
CA ILE A 20 7.33 1.25 -31.56
C ILE A 20 6.13 0.63 -32.32
N PRO A 21 5.59 -0.51 -31.86
CA PRO A 21 4.44 -1.11 -32.52
C PRO A 21 3.28 -0.12 -32.52
N GLU A 22 2.60 0.01 -33.66
CA GLU A 22 1.41 0.85 -33.76
C GLU A 22 0.32 0.27 -32.86
N VAL A 23 -0.04 1.00 -31.82
CA VAL A 23 -1.10 0.61 -30.88
C VAL A 23 -2.42 1.14 -31.44
N LYS A 24 -3.32 0.23 -31.81
CA LYS A 24 -4.69 0.58 -32.17
C LYS A 24 -5.51 0.88 -30.92
N ALA A 25 -6.35 1.91 -30.97
CA ALA A 25 -7.20 2.30 -29.84
C ALA A 25 -8.14 1.16 -29.41
N GLU A 26 -8.56 0.32 -30.35
CA GLU A 26 -9.45 -0.82 -30.11
C GLU A 26 -8.75 -1.98 -29.39
N GLU A 27 -7.42 -2.10 -29.52
CA GLU A 27 -6.61 -3.15 -28.90
C GLU A 27 -6.01 -2.69 -27.54
N PHE A 28 -6.04 -1.39 -27.26
CA PHE A 28 -5.52 -0.82 -26.01
C PHE A 28 -6.54 -0.93 -24.87
N VAL A 29 -6.43 -2.00 -24.08
CA VAL A 29 -7.18 -2.13 -22.83
C VAL A 29 -6.38 -1.46 -21.70
N LYS A 30 -6.84 -0.29 -21.25
CA LYS A 30 -6.28 0.37 -20.08
C LYS A 30 -6.51 -0.51 -18.84
N TYR A 31 -5.47 -0.70 -18.04
CA TYR A 31 -5.61 -1.36 -16.74
C TYR A 31 -6.56 -0.56 -15.85
N ASP A 32 -7.74 -1.11 -15.58
CA ASP A 32 -8.75 -0.56 -14.68
C ASP A 32 -9.26 -1.69 -13.77
N PRO A 33 -8.62 -1.92 -12.62
CA PRO A 33 -9.03 -2.98 -11.71
C PRO A 33 -10.41 -2.65 -11.13
N GLU A 34 -11.33 -3.62 -11.24
CA GLU A 34 -12.64 -3.52 -10.59
C GLU A 34 -12.48 -3.66 -9.06
N VAL A 35 -12.49 -2.52 -8.37
CA VAL A 35 -12.48 -2.46 -6.89
C VAL A 35 -13.84 -1.98 -6.42
N ASP A 36 -14.45 -2.71 -5.47
CA ASP A 36 -15.70 -2.31 -4.83
C ASP A 36 -15.56 -0.92 -4.17
N LYS A 37 -16.59 -0.10 -4.30
CA LYS A 37 -16.68 1.25 -3.71
C LYS A 37 -16.38 1.24 -2.21
N SER A 38 -16.79 0.18 -1.51
CA SER A 38 -16.56 0.04 -0.07
C SER A 38 -15.07 -0.04 0.27
N PHE A 39 -14.26 -0.71 -0.56
CA PHE A 39 -12.81 -0.80 -0.36
C PHE A 39 -12.08 0.44 -0.81
N LYS A 40 -12.56 1.13 -1.85
CA LYS A 40 -12.05 2.46 -2.19
C LYS A 40 -12.21 3.43 -1.02
N ALA A 41 -13.39 3.44 -0.38
CA ALA A 41 -13.64 4.26 0.81
C ALA A 41 -12.78 3.84 2.01
N TYR A 42 -12.68 2.53 2.28
CA TYR A 42 -11.81 1.99 3.33
C TYR A 42 -10.35 2.42 3.16
N SER A 43 -9.79 2.21 1.95
CA SER A 43 -8.43 2.58 1.61
C SER A 43 -8.20 4.08 1.71
N LEU A 44 -9.19 4.91 1.31
CA LEU A 44 -9.11 6.36 1.44
C LEU A 44 -9.02 6.81 2.91
N ILE A 45 -9.85 6.25 3.78
CA ILE A 45 -9.85 6.58 5.22
C ILE A 45 -8.49 6.22 5.84
N TRP A 46 -8.02 4.99 5.59
CA TRP A 46 -6.72 4.55 6.10
C TRP A 46 -5.55 5.33 5.49
N PHE A 47 -5.63 5.72 4.22
CA PHE A 47 -4.63 6.57 3.59
C PHE A 47 -4.53 7.92 4.29
N ILE A 48 -5.65 8.58 4.57
CA ILE A 48 -5.68 9.85 5.32
C ILE A 48 -5.06 9.67 6.72
N ILE A 49 -5.42 8.61 7.43
CA ILE A 49 -4.87 8.32 8.76
C ILE A 49 -3.34 8.13 8.69
N VAL A 50 -2.86 7.30 7.75
CA VAL A 50 -1.42 7.04 7.57
C VAL A 50 -0.69 8.31 7.15
N LEU A 51 -1.31 9.16 6.32
CA LEU A 51 -0.76 10.45 5.92
C LEU A 51 -0.58 11.38 7.14
N LEU A 52 -1.59 11.49 8.00
CA LEU A 52 -1.52 12.29 9.23
C LEU A 52 -0.45 11.75 10.19
N ILE A 53 -0.36 10.43 10.35
CA ILE A 53 0.69 9.79 11.15
C ILE A 53 2.07 10.07 10.55
N SER A 54 2.21 9.98 9.22
CA SER A 54 3.48 10.27 8.53
C SER A 54 3.89 11.73 8.69
N PHE A 55 2.94 12.66 8.64
CA PHE A 55 3.21 14.07 8.91
C PHE A 55 3.67 14.27 10.36
N GLY A 56 2.94 13.70 11.33
CA GLY A 56 3.34 13.71 12.73
C GLY A 56 4.72 13.10 12.95
N PHE A 57 5.03 12.00 12.28
CA PHE A 57 6.34 11.36 12.33
C PHE A 57 7.45 12.32 11.89
N ILE A 58 7.29 13.05 10.78
CA ILE A 58 8.28 14.05 10.33
C ILE A 58 8.46 15.16 11.37
N VAL A 59 7.36 15.68 11.95
CA VAL A 59 7.39 16.76 12.94
C VAL A 59 8.08 16.33 14.24
N PHE A 60 7.79 15.13 14.74
CA PHE A 60 8.33 14.63 16.00
C PHE A 60 9.64 13.83 15.85
N ASN A 61 10.08 13.57 14.62
CA ASN A 61 11.30 12.83 14.30
C ASN A 61 12.50 13.28 15.16
N PRO A 62 12.84 14.57 15.33
CA PRO A 62 14.01 14.96 16.11
C PRO A 62 14.00 14.46 17.56
N ARG A 63 12.83 14.24 18.16
CA ARG A 63 12.64 13.83 19.56
C ARG A 63 12.55 12.31 19.77
N MET A 64 12.47 11.53 18.69
CA MET A 64 12.33 10.09 18.79
C MET A 64 13.69 9.41 18.89
N GLU A 65 13.75 8.27 19.58
CA GLU A 65 14.93 7.40 19.49
C GLU A 65 15.00 6.69 18.13
N PHE A 66 16.21 6.29 17.72
CA PHE A 66 16.45 5.64 16.43
C PHE A 66 15.58 4.40 16.20
N ASN A 67 15.45 3.54 17.21
CA ASN A 67 14.63 2.31 17.11
C ASN A 67 13.16 2.64 16.83
N HIS A 68 12.60 3.63 17.54
CA HIS A 68 11.23 4.07 17.34
C HIS A 68 11.03 4.70 15.95
N LYS A 69 12.03 5.44 15.44
CA LYS A 69 12.01 5.98 14.08
C LYS A 69 11.98 4.90 13.01
N ALA A 70 12.90 3.94 13.11
CA ALA A 70 13.02 2.87 12.14
C ALA A 70 11.72 2.04 12.06
N ILE A 71 11.18 1.65 13.22
CA ILE A 71 9.94 0.89 13.31
C ILE A 71 8.75 1.68 12.75
N THR A 72 8.62 2.96 13.10
CA THR A 72 7.52 3.81 12.61
C THR A 72 7.61 4.01 11.10
N GLY A 73 8.80 4.29 10.56
CA GLY A 73 9.03 4.45 9.13
C GLY A 73 8.71 3.19 8.33
N VAL A 74 9.17 2.01 8.80
CA VAL A 74 8.83 0.72 8.19
C VAL A 74 7.32 0.49 8.21
N TRP A 75 6.65 0.78 9.33
CA TRP A 75 5.20 0.62 9.44
C TRP A 75 4.43 1.54 8.49
N ILE A 76 4.86 2.80 8.31
CA ILE A 76 4.24 3.73 7.34
C ILE A 76 4.39 3.18 5.91
N ILE A 77 5.60 2.80 5.49
CA ILE A 77 5.85 2.25 4.15
C ILE A 77 5.02 0.98 3.93
N PHE A 78 5.01 0.08 4.90
CA PHE A 78 4.23 -1.15 4.86
C PHE A 78 2.73 -0.87 4.74
N SER A 79 2.22 0.12 5.47
CA SER A 79 0.81 0.51 5.40
C SER A 79 0.44 1.06 4.02
N LEU A 80 1.28 1.94 3.44
CA LEU A 80 1.07 2.47 2.09
C LEU A 80 1.12 1.37 1.01
N LEU A 81 2.05 0.42 1.14
CA LEU A 81 2.15 -0.72 0.25
C LEU A 81 0.85 -1.55 0.24
N ILE A 82 0.29 -1.83 1.41
CA ILE A 82 -0.96 -2.59 1.52
C ILE A 82 -2.14 -1.81 0.96
N ILE A 83 -2.27 -0.52 1.29
CA ILE A 83 -3.36 0.33 0.78
C ILE A 83 -3.35 0.36 -0.75
N ASN A 84 -2.18 0.54 -1.37
CA ASN A 84 -2.05 0.47 -2.83
C ASN A 84 -2.42 -0.93 -3.36
N GLY A 85 -1.94 -1.99 -2.71
CA GLY A 85 -2.29 -3.36 -3.09
C GLY A 85 -3.81 -3.64 -3.03
N ILE A 86 -4.54 -3.05 -2.07
CA ILE A 86 -6.01 -3.15 -1.98
C ILE A 86 -6.67 -2.38 -3.14
N LEU A 87 -6.16 -1.19 -3.48
CA LEU A 87 -6.65 -0.39 -4.61
C LEU A 87 -6.36 -1.03 -5.98
N GLU A 88 -5.40 -1.94 -6.05
CA GLU A 88 -5.12 -2.75 -7.24
C GLU A 88 -5.79 -4.14 -7.21
N SER A 89 -6.67 -4.40 -6.24
CA SER A 89 -7.32 -5.70 -6.03
C SER A 89 -6.34 -6.88 -5.92
N LYS A 90 -5.14 -6.69 -5.36
CA LYS A 90 -4.14 -7.76 -5.21
C LYS A 90 -4.48 -8.69 -4.03
N PHE A 91 -4.45 -10.00 -4.26
CA PHE A 91 -4.76 -11.00 -3.23
C PHE A 91 -3.83 -10.94 -2.00
N TRP A 92 -2.54 -10.65 -2.21
CA TRP A 92 -1.55 -10.61 -1.12
C TRP A 92 -1.82 -9.45 -0.16
N ALA A 93 -2.40 -8.35 -0.65
CA ALA A 93 -2.68 -7.16 0.14
C ALA A 93 -3.67 -7.47 1.28
N TRP A 94 -4.66 -8.33 1.02
CA TRP A 94 -5.63 -8.78 2.02
C TRP A 94 -5.00 -9.58 3.16
N LYS A 95 -4.08 -10.47 2.84
CA LYS A 95 -3.37 -11.27 3.86
C LYS A 95 -2.49 -10.37 4.72
N LEU A 96 -1.81 -9.41 4.10
CA LEU A 96 -0.96 -8.45 4.80
C LEU A 96 -1.76 -7.40 5.58
N GLU A 97 -2.98 -7.09 5.17
CA GLU A 97 -3.85 -6.16 5.90
C GLU A 97 -4.21 -6.70 7.29
N TRP A 98 -4.49 -8.00 7.42
CA TRP A 98 -4.67 -8.64 8.72
C TRP A 98 -3.43 -8.54 9.61
N LEU A 99 -2.25 -8.76 9.02
CA LEU A 99 -0.98 -8.60 9.73
C LEU A 99 -0.78 -7.15 10.19
N ARG A 100 -1.11 -6.17 9.34
CA ARG A 100 -1.04 -4.74 9.68
C ARG A 100 -1.96 -4.39 10.84
N LEU A 101 -3.20 -4.88 10.82
CA LEU A 101 -4.17 -4.62 11.88
C LEU A 101 -3.73 -5.23 13.23
N ILE A 102 -3.12 -6.42 13.24
CA ILE A 102 -2.62 -7.06 14.46
C ILE A 102 -1.38 -6.35 15.01
N THR A 103 -0.46 -5.92 14.13
CA THR A 103 0.80 -5.30 14.55
C THR A 103 0.64 -3.86 15.01
N THR A 104 -0.31 -3.11 14.43
CA THR A 104 -0.54 -1.70 14.77
C THR A 104 -0.79 -1.42 16.28
N PRO A 105 -1.68 -2.13 17.01
CA PRO A 105 -1.90 -1.87 18.43
C PRO A 105 -0.67 -2.20 19.28
N ILE A 106 0.08 -3.25 18.92
CA ILE A 106 1.33 -3.62 19.60
C ILE A 106 2.36 -2.49 19.45
N LEU A 107 2.48 -1.92 18.26
CA LEU A 107 3.37 -0.79 18.00
C LEU A 107 2.94 0.47 18.74
N MET A 108 1.65 0.78 18.76
CA MET A 108 1.13 1.94 19.47
C MET A 108 1.34 1.85 20.98
N TRP A 109 1.12 0.67 21.58
CA TRP A 109 1.40 0.42 23.00
C TRP A 109 2.87 0.70 23.36
N LYS A 110 3.80 0.32 22.47
CA LYS A 110 5.23 0.52 22.70
C LYS A 110 5.67 1.97 22.48
N LEU A 111 5.07 2.66 21.51
CA LEU A 111 5.46 4.01 21.11
C LEU A 111 4.85 5.12 22.00
N PHE A 112 3.65 4.89 22.53
CA PHE A 112 2.93 5.88 23.32
C PHE A 112 2.58 5.32 24.71
N PRO A 113 3.18 5.85 25.79
CA PRO A 113 2.90 5.40 27.15
C PRO A 113 1.53 5.88 27.67
N TYR A 114 0.80 6.70 26.92
CA TYR A 114 -0.53 7.18 27.28
C TYR A 114 -1.59 6.19 26.78
N GLU A 115 -2.56 5.82 27.64
CA GLU A 115 -3.54 4.79 27.30
C GLU A 115 -4.64 5.26 26.33
N ILE A 116 -4.96 6.56 26.32
CA ILE A 116 -6.07 7.13 25.51
C ILE A 116 -5.84 6.93 23.99
N PRO A 117 -4.65 7.26 23.42
CA PRO A 117 -4.37 6.98 22.00
C PRO A 117 -4.43 5.50 21.65
N VAL A 118 -4.04 4.61 22.57
CA VAL A 118 -4.06 3.17 22.32
C VAL A 118 -5.49 2.68 22.17
N TYR A 119 -6.38 3.00 23.12
CA TYR A 119 -7.77 2.51 23.09
C TYR A 119 -8.53 3.01 21.85
N THR A 120 -8.37 4.29 21.50
CA THR A 120 -9.03 4.87 20.32
C THR A 120 -8.57 4.20 19.02
N ILE A 121 -7.28 3.93 18.87
CA ILE A 121 -6.73 3.20 17.71
C ILE A 121 -7.19 1.74 17.72
N SER A 122 -7.23 1.08 18.87
CA SER A 122 -7.74 -0.30 18.99
C SER A 122 -9.20 -0.43 18.57
N VAL A 123 -10.04 0.57 18.87
CA VAL A 123 -11.44 0.59 18.40
C VAL A 123 -11.51 0.74 16.89
N ILE A 124 -10.74 1.65 16.29
CA ILE A 124 -10.69 1.83 14.82
C ILE A 124 -10.24 0.54 14.12
N ILE A 125 -9.28 -0.17 14.72
CA ILE A 125 -8.79 -1.46 14.24
C ILE A 125 -9.84 -2.56 14.39
N ALA A 126 -10.57 -2.60 15.50
CA ALA A 126 -11.64 -3.56 15.70
C ALA A 126 -12.78 -3.36 14.68
N PHE A 127 -13.17 -2.12 14.41
CA PHE A 127 -14.14 -1.80 13.35
C PHE A 127 -13.62 -2.22 11.97
N SER A 128 -12.34 -1.97 11.68
CA SER A 128 -11.71 -2.36 10.41
C SER A 128 -11.65 -3.88 10.26
N ALA A 129 -11.31 -4.60 11.32
CA ALA A 129 -11.29 -6.07 11.36
C ALA A 129 -12.69 -6.66 11.15
N LEU A 130 -13.73 -6.09 11.80
CA LEU A 130 -15.13 -6.50 11.63
C LEU A 130 -15.62 -6.25 10.19
N PHE A 131 -15.24 -5.12 9.61
CA PHE A 131 -15.56 -4.81 8.22
C PHE A 131 -14.91 -5.81 7.26
N LEU A 132 -13.63 -6.13 7.46
CA LEU A 132 -12.91 -7.13 6.66
C LEU A 132 -13.48 -8.54 6.85
N SER A 133 -13.85 -8.94 8.07
CA SER A 133 -14.42 -10.26 8.33
C SER A 133 -15.79 -10.44 7.68
N LYS A 134 -16.63 -9.39 7.68
CA LYS A 134 -17.94 -9.43 7.01
C LYS A 134 -17.81 -9.53 5.49
N ASN A 135 -16.83 -8.84 4.91
CA ASN A 135 -16.65 -8.80 3.46
C ASN A 135 -15.71 -9.89 2.92
N LYS A 136 -15.19 -10.77 3.78
CA LYS A 136 -14.31 -11.89 3.42
C LYS A 136 -14.92 -12.83 2.36
N SER A 137 -16.24 -13.05 2.42
CA SER A 137 -16.96 -13.94 1.49
C SER A 137 -16.97 -13.46 0.03
N LYS A 138 -16.74 -12.17 -0.21
CA LYS A 138 -16.75 -11.59 -1.56
C LYS A 138 -15.42 -11.79 -2.30
N TYR A 139 -14.44 -12.42 -1.64
CA TYR A 139 -13.03 -12.47 -2.05
C TYR A 139 -12.44 -13.90 -2.08
N ASN A 140 -13.28 -14.93 -2.25
CA ASN A 140 -12.79 -16.21 -2.77
C ASN A 140 -12.53 -16.03 -4.27
N PHE A 141 -11.42 -15.38 -4.60
CA PHE A 141 -10.88 -15.37 -5.95
C PHE A 141 -10.18 -16.71 -6.17
N GLU A 142 -10.76 -17.54 -7.03
CA GLU A 142 -10.04 -18.60 -7.73
C GLU A 142 -8.94 -18.00 -8.61
#